data_AF-A0A6A3M8Q9-F1
#
_entry.id   AF-A0A6A3M8Q9-F1
#
_cell.length_a   1.000
_cell.length_b   1.000
_cell.length_c   1.000
_cell.angle_alpha   90.00
_cell.angle_beta   90.00
_cell.angle_gamma   90.00
#
_symmetry.space_group_name_H-M   'P 1'
#
loop_
_entity.id
_entity.type
_entity.pdbx_description
1 polymer ?
#
loop_
_entity_poly.entity_id
_entity_poly.type
_entity_poly.pdbx_seq_one_letter_code
_entity_poly.pdbx_strand_id
1 'polypeptide(L)'
;MWVNKVTRNLDRSTWDAVIAAPPPRRILNPLSANNSRMEEHLAGMRRSSHTALDCVNSALAKYAVLRQDLRAFGLRLDSHEVGLAARKASIEASIRDMELPDQNDIANPTEHMENLRDFEHE
;
A
#
# COMPACT_ATOMS: atom_id res chain seq x y z
N MET A 1 -51.09 -7.64 -17.26
CA MET A 1 -52.57 -7.51 -17.18
C MET A 1 -53.26 -7.28 -18.53
N TRP A 2 -52.70 -6.49 -19.46
CA TRP A 2 -53.25 -6.35 -20.83
C TRP A 2 -53.09 -7.62 -21.67
N VAL A 3 -51.90 -8.23 -21.70
CA VAL A 3 -51.66 -9.53 -22.37
C VAL A 3 -52.65 -10.59 -21.90
N ASN A 4 -52.94 -10.67 -20.59
CA ASN A 4 -53.97 -11.57 -20.04
C ASN A 4 -55.39 -11.21 -20.48
N LYS A 5 -55.68 -9.93 -20.79
CA LYS A 5 -56.97 -9.49 -21.31
C LYS A 5 -57.12 -9.81 -22.80
N VAL A 6 -56.04 -9.73 -23.57
CA VAL A 6 -55.99 -10.13 -24.99
C VAL A 6 -56.17 -11.65 -25.12
N THR A 7 -55.41 -12.41 -24.33
CA THR A 7 -55.44 -13.89 -24.36
C THR A 7 -56.71 -14.51 -23.75
N ARG A 8 -57.48 -13.77 -22.96
CA ARG A 8 -58.80 -14.18 -22.45
C ARG A 8 -59.96 -13.83 -23.38
N ASN A 9 -59.71 -13.12 -24.49
CA ASN A 9 -60.75 -12.92 -25.50
C ASN A 9 -61.04 -14.27 -26.19
N LEU A 10 -62.31 -14.68 -26.19
CA LEU A 10 -62.78 -15.96 -26.76
C LEU A 10 -62.57 -16.04 -28.28
N ASP A 11 -62.39 -14.90 -28.96
CA ASP A 11 -62.19 -14.83 -30.40
C ASP A 11 -60.70 -14.65 -30.77
N ARG A 12 -60.03 -15.77 -31.05
CA ARG A 12 -58.61 -15.81 -31.43
C ARG A 12 -58.32 -15.15 -32.77
N SER A 13 -59.32 -15.01 -33.64
CA SER A 13 -59.16 -14.37 -34.95
C SER A 13 -58.82 -12.87 -34.86
N THR A 14 -59.07 -12.25 -33.70
CA THR A 14 -58.83 -10.83 -33.45
C THR A 14 -57.52 -10.53 -32.71
N TRP A 15 -56.78 -11.57 -32.30
CA TRP A 15 -55.57 -11.40 -31.48
C TRP A 15 -54.47 -10.63 -32.20
N ASP A 16 -54.19 -10.96 -33.47
CA ASP A 16 -53.12 -10.32 -34.23
C ASP A 16 -53.35 -8.81 -34.39
N ALA A 17 -54.60 -8.41 -34.66
CA ALA A 17 -54.98 -7.01 -34.74
C ALA A 17 -54.85 -6.29 -33.39
N VAL A 18 -55.19 -6.95 -32.28
CA VAL A 18 -55.10 -6.38 -30.93
C VAL A 18 -53.65 -6.33 -30.43
N ILE A 19 -52.80 -7.28 -30.79
CA ILE A 19 -51.37 -7.30 -30.46
C ILE A 19 -50.62 -6.23 -31.27
N ALA A 20 -50.98 -6.04 -32.54
CA ALA A 20 -50.44 -4.98 -33.39
C ALA A 20 -50.88 -3.58 -32.95
N ALA A 21 -51.98 -3.47 -32.19
CA ALA A 21 -52.45 -2.19 -31.66
C ALA A 21 -51.54 -1.67 -30.52
N PRO A 22 -51.36 -0.34 -30.39
CA PRO A 22 -50.56 0.24 -29.32
C PRO A 22 -51.06 -0.18 -27.93
N PRO A 23 -50.15 -0.41 -26.96
CA PRO A 23 -50.54 -0.77 -25.61
C PRO A 23 -51.46 0.31 -25.00
N PRO A 24 -52.52 -0.06 -24.26
CA PRO A 24 -53.42 0.91 -23.65
C PRO A 24 -52.68 1.88 -22.72
N ARG A 25 -53.07 3.17 -22.73
CA ARG A 25 -52.41 4.25 -21.94
C ARG A 25 -52.16 3.91 -20.47
N ARG A 26 -53.09 3.20 -19.83
CA ARG A 26 -52.97 2.73 -18.43
C ARG A 26 -51.76 1.84 -18.15
N ILE A 27 -51.22 1.15 -19.15
CA ILE A 27 -49.99 0.34 -19.02
C ILE A 27 -48.75 1.02 -19.59
N LEU A 28 -48.90 2.08 -20.39
CA LEU A 28 -47.76 2.85 -20.90
C LEU A 28 -47.00 3.53 -19.76
N ASN A 29 -47.69 4.21 -18.84
CA ASN A 29 -47.01 4.92 -17.74
C ASN A 29 -46.18 3.97 -16.83
N PRO A 30 -46.72 2.82 -16.38
CA PRO A 30 -45.92 1.84 -15.63
C PRO A 30 -44.73 1.28 -16.41
N LEU A 31 -44.89 1.03 -17.72
CA LEU A 31 -43.81 0.52 -18.56
C LEU A 31 -42.70 1.56 -18.73
N SER A 32 -43.06 2.82 -18.99
CA SER A 32 -42.10 3.92 -19.08
C SER A 32 -41.36 4.14 -17.76
N ALA A 33 -42.08 4.13 -16.62
CA ALA A 33 -41.47 4.26 -15.29
C ALA A 33 -40.56 3.08 -14.94
N ASN A 34 -40.88 1.87 -15.39
CA ASN A 34 -40.02 0.70 -15.21
C ASN A 34 -38.74 0.82 -16.05
N ASN A 35 -38.86 1.28 -17.31
CA ASN A 35 -37.71 1.52 -18.17
C ASN A 35 -36.80 2.61 -17.60
N SER A 36 -37.35 3.74 -17.15
CA SER A 36 -36.54 4.81 -16.53
C SER A 36 -35.82 4.33 -15.27
N ARG A 37 -36.50 3.55 -14.41
CA ARG A 37 -35.89 2.98 -13.22
C ARG A 37 -34.76 1.99 -13.56
N MET A 38 -34.92 1.20 -14.61
CA MET A 38 -33.88 0.30 -15.09
C MET A 38 -32.67 1.06 -15.63
N GLU A 39 -32.88 2.12 -16.42
CA GLU A 39 -31.81 2.99 -16.91
C GLU A 39 -31.07 3.69 -15.77
N GLU A 40 -31.79 4.23 -14.79
CA GLU A 40 -31.20 4.81 -13.57
C GLU A 40 -30.36 3.80 -12.80
N HIS A 41 -30.85 2.56 -12.66
CA HIS A 41 -30.12 1.48 -12.00
C HIS A 41 -28.83 1.13 -12.73
N LEU A 42 -28.88 0.96 -14.06
CA LEU A 42 -27.70 0.69 -14.88
C LEU A 42 -26.70 1.85 -14.82
N ALA A 43 -27.19 3.09 -14.86
CA ALA A 43 -26.35 4.28 -14.71
C ALA A 43 -25.68 4.33 -13.33
N GLY A 44 -26.41 3.97 -12.27
CA GLY A 44 -25.88 3.82 -10.92
C GLY A 44 -24.80 2.75 -10.82
N MET A 45 -25.04 1.57 -11.37
CA MET A 45 -24.07 0.47 -11.41
C MET A 45 -22.82 0.85 -12.20
N ARG A 46 -22.97 1.53 -13.34
CA ARG A 46 -21.85 2.05 -14.14
C ARG A 46 -21.02 3.06 -13.36
N ARG A 47 -21.65 4.03 -12.69
CA ARG A 47 -20.94 5.00 -11.84
C ARG A 47 -20.19 4.31 -10.70
N SER A 48 -20.87 3.40 -9.99
CA SER A 48 -20.26 2.64 -8.89
C SER A 48 -19.06 1.82 -9.36
N SER A 49 -19.17 1.16 -10.52
CA SER A 49 -18.08 0.37 -11.10
C SER A 49 -16.88 1.25 -11.49
N HIS A 50 -17.13 2.42 -12.08
CA HIS A 50 -16.07 3.39 -12.38
C HIS A 50 -15.38 3.89 -11.11
N THR A 51 -16.12 4.28 -10.08
CA THR A 51 -15.53 4.71 -8.81
C THR A 51 -14.70 3.60 -8.17
N ALA A 52 -15.18 2.35 -8.18
CA ALA A 52 -14.41 1.22 -7.66
C ALA A 52 -13.10 1.01 -8.43
N LEU A 53 -13.14 1.12 -9.76
CA LEU A 53 -11.95 1.04 -10.61
C LEU A 53 -10.98 2.18 -10.30
N ASP A 54 -11.46 3.41 -10.15
CA ASP A 54 -10.63 4.58 -9.83
C ASP A 54 -9.95 4.42 -8.46
N CYS A 55 -10.65 3.85 -7.47
CA CYS A 55 -10.06 3.50 -6.18
C CYS A 55 -8.93 2.48 -6.32
N VAL A 56 -9.13 1.41 -7.10
CA VAL A 56 -8.09 0.39 -7.35
C VAL A 56 -6.90 0.98 -8.07
N ASN A 57 -7.12 1.79 -9.11
CA ASN A 57 -6.07 2.47 -9.85
C ASN A 57 -5.26 3.41 -8.94
N SER A 58 -5.94 4.16 -8.06
CA SER A 58 -5.29 5.03 -7.08
C SER A 58 -4.45 4.22 -6.07
N ALA A 59 -4.95 3.06 -5.64
CA ALA A 59 -4.21 2.17 -4.76
C ALA A 59 -2.98 1.57 -5.45
N LEU A 60 -3.09 1.18 -6.72
CA LEU A 60 -1.95 0.71 -7.52
C LEU A 60 -0.89 1.78 -7.70
N ALA A 61 -1.29 3.04 -7.95
CA ALA A 61 -0.37 4.16 -8.05
C ALA A 61 0.40 4.37 -6.73
N LYS A 62 -0.30 4.34 -5.59
CA LYS A 62 0.33 4.43 -4.25
C LYS A 62 1.26 3.25 -3.99
N TYR A 63 0.89 2.04 -4.40
CA TYR A 63 1.74 0.87 -4.27
C TYR A 63 3.03 1.00 -5.08
N ALA A 64 2.96 1.57 -6.28
CA ALA A 64 4.15 1.83 -7.10
C ALA A 64 5.12 2.79 -6.39
N VAL A 65 4.61 3.85 -5.76
CA VAL A 65 5.42 4.77 -4.93
C VAL A 65 6.08 4.04 -3.77
N LEU A 66 5.31 3.26 -3.00
CA LEU A 66 5.85 2.49 -1.87
C LEU A 66 6.96 1.52 -2.31
N ARG A 67 6.81 0.90 -3.49
CA ARG A 67 7.83 0.02 -4.05
C ARG A 67 9.10 0.79 -4.43
N GLN A 68 8.98 2.02 -4.91
CA GLN A 68 10.12 2.88 -5.19
C GLN A 68 10.84 3.30 -3.90
N ASP A 69 10.09 3.68 -2.87
CA ASP A 69 10.63 4.06 -1.57
C ASP A 69 11.41 2.91 -0.93
N LEU A 70 10.86 1.69 -1.00
CA LEU A 70 11.53 0.49 -0.49
C LEU A 70 12.87 0.23 -1.20
N ARG A 71 12.94 0.45 -2.52
CA ARG A 71 14.19 0.35 -3.28
C ARG A 71 15.20 1.41 -2.85
N ALA A 72 14.76 2.65 -2.69
CA ALA A 72 15.63 3.73 -2.24
C ALA A 72 16.17 3.48 -0.82
N PHE A 73 15.33 2.92 0.06
CA PHE A 73 15.75 2.50 1.38
C PHE A 73 16.79 1.38 1.34
N GLY A 74 16.62 0.38 0.46
CA GLY A 74 17.61 -0.67 0.21
C GLY A 74 18.97 -0.09 -0.19
N LEU A 75 19.01 0.80 -1.19
CA LEU A 75 20.26 1.44 -1.62
C LEU A 75 20.96 2.23 -0.49
N ARG A 76 20.17 2.87 0.39
CA ARG A 76 20.71 3.57 1.55
C ARG A 76 21.30 2.61 2.58
N LEU A 77 20.66 1.46 2.81
CA LEU A 77 21.18 0.41 3.69
C LEU A 77 22.51 -0.13 3.16
N ASP A 78 22.57 -0.46 1.87
CA ASP A 78 23.78 -0.97 1.22
C ASP A 78 24.94 0.05 1.37
N SER A 79 24.67 1.33 1.12
CA SER A 79 25.67 2.39 1.32
C SER A 79 26.12 2.50 2.78
N HIS A 80 25.21 2.28 3.73
CA HIS A 80 25.54 2.31 5.16
C HIS A 80 26.41 1.13 5.56
N GLU A 81 26.11 -0.06 5.06
CA GLU A 81 26.90 -1.28 5.27
C GLU A 81 28.33 -1.11 4.76
N VAL A 82 28.48 -0.61 3.52
CA VAL A 82 29.80 -0.31 2.94
C VAL A 82 30.57 0.70 3.82
N GLY A 83 29.89 1.76 4.27
CA GLY A 83 30.51 2.76 5.15
C GLY A 83 30.95 2.18 6.50
N LEU A 84 30.16 1.30 7.11
CA LEU A 84 30.50 0.62 8.36
C LEU A 84 31.67 -0.36 8.17
N ALA A 85 31.67 -1.12 7.08
CA ALA A 85 32.76 -2.03 6.76
C ALA A 85 34.09 -1.29 6.57
N ALA A 86 34.07 -0.14 5.87
CA ALA A 86 35.26 0.70 5.70
C ALA A 86 35.78 1.23 7.04
N ARG A 87 34.89 1.75 7.91
CA ARG A 87 35.27 2.23 9.25
C ARG A 87 35.86 1.12 10.11
N LYS A 88 35.23 -0.07 10.09
CA LYS A 88 35.75 -1.26 10.79
C LYS A 88 37.17 -1.58 10.32
N ALA A 89 37.39 -1.65 9.00
CA ALA A 89 38.70 -1.93 8.44
C ALA A 89 39.77 -0.90 8.85
N SER A 90 39.40 0.39 8.90
CA SER A 90 40.28 1.46 9.40
C SER A 90 40.64 1.27 10.88
N ILE A 91 39.66 0.98 11.73
CA ILE A 91 39.90 0.74 13.16
C ILE A 91 40.81 -0.47 13.36
N GLU A 92 40.54 -1.57 12.66
CA GLU A 92 41.39 -2.78 12.72
C GLU A 92 42.82 -2.50 12.25
N ALA A 93 43.02 -1.65 11.25
CA ALA A 93 44.35 -1.22 10.83
C ALA A 93 45.04 -0.40 11.94
N SER A 94 44.36 0.60 12.50
CA SER A 94 44.91 1.40 13.60
C SER A 94 45.29 0.55 14.82
N ILE A 95 44.51 -0.50 15.13
CA ILE A 95 44.86 -1.44 16.22
C ILE A 95 46.13 -2.22 15.90
N ARG A 96 46.31 -2.67 14.66
CA ARG A 96 47.54 -3.36 14.24
C ARG A 96 48.77 -2.44 14.29
N ASP A 97 48.58 -1.16 13.98
CA ASP A 97 49.67 -0.18 13.95
C ASP A 97 50.04 0.34 15.35
N MET A 98 49.18 0.13 16.36
CA MET A 98 49.52 0.36 17.76
C MET A 98 50.38 -0.79 18.28
N GLU A 99 51.69 -0.74 18.00
CA GLU A 99 52.66 -1.57 18.70
C GLU A 99 52.66 -1.17 20.19
N LEU A 100 52.19 -2.09 21.05
CA LEU A 100 52.40 -1.95 22.49
C LEU A 100 53.84 -2.33 22.79
N PRO A 101 54.59 -1.52 23.56
CA PRO A 101 55.92 -1.92 24.02
C PRO A 101 55.82 -3.24 24.80
N ASP A 102 56.83 -4.10 24.67
CA ASP A 102 56.88 -5.32 25.47
C ASP A 102 56.80 -4.94 26.94
N GLN A 103 56.08 -5.74 27.72
CA GLN A 103 55.88 -5.46 29.14
C GLN A 103 57.22 -5.43 29.91
N ASN A 104 58.25 -6.08 29.36
CA ASN A 104 59.62 -6.06 29.86
C ASN A 104 60.39 -4.77 29.52
N ASP A 105 60.01 -4.03 28.47
CA ASP A 105 60.61 -2.76 28.07
C ASP A 105 60.01 -1.56 28.84
N ILE A 106 58.89 -1.76 29.54
CA ILE A 106 58.26 -0.76 30.38
C ILE A 106 58.93 -0.79 31.76
N ALA A 107 59.79 0.19 32.04
CA ALA A 107 60.43 0.35 33.34
C ALA A 107 59.38 0.34 34.47
N ASN A 108 59.61 -0.49 35.50
CA ASN A 108 58.67 -0.61 36.62
C ASN A 108 58.59 0.74 37.37
N PRO A 109 57.45 1.45 37.32
CA PRO A 109 57.37 2.79 37.91
C PRO A 109 57.54 2.80 39.43
N THR A 110 57.35 1.65 40.07
CA THR A 110 57.50 1.50 41.53
C THR A 110 58.91 1.16 41.98
N GLU A 111 59.83 0.86 41.06
CA GLU A 111 61.19 0.39 41.40
C GLU A 111 62.03 1.49 42.07
N HIS A 112 61.66 2.75 41.89
CA HIS A 112 62.30 3.93 42.51
C HIS A 112 61.35 4.74 43.41
N MET A 113 60.18 4.20 43.75
CA MET A 113 59.27 4.88 44.66
C MET A 113 59.73 4.69 46.10
N GLU A 114 60.34 5.73 46.67
CA GLU A 114 60.52 5.82 48.11
C GLU A 114 59.25 6.38 48.76
N ASN A 115 58.80 5.73 49.83
CA ASN A 115 57.70 6.24 50.63
C ASN A 115 58.12 7.53 51.31
N LEU A 116 57.52 8.65 50.92
CA LEU A 116 57.64 9.90 51.64
C LEU A 116 57.02 9.74 53.02
N ARG A 117 57.76 10.13 54.06
CA ARG A 117 57.20 10.19 55.41
C ARG A 117 56.09 11.22 55.41
N ASP A 118 54.92 10.80 55.87
CA ASP A 118 53.77 11.66 56.06
C ASP A 118 53.99 12.51 57.30
N PHE A 119 54.33 13.78 57.09
CA PHE A 119 54.55 14.74 58.18
C PHE A 119 53.26 15.42 58.64
N GLU A 120 52.12 15.16 57.98
CA GLU A 120 50.84 15.80 58.32
C GLU A 120 50.04 15.03 59.39
N HIS A 121 50.43 13.78 59.68
CA HIS A 121 49.70 12.87 60.58
C HIS A 121 50.57 12.25 61.69
N GLU A 122 51.56 12.97 62.23
CA GLU A 122 52.23 12.60 63.50
C GLU A 122 51.49 13.11 64.76
#